data_AF-E0XRZ9-F1
#
_entry.id   AF-E0XRZ9-F1
#
_cell.length_a   1.000
_cell.length_b   1.000
_cell.length_c   1.000
_cell.angle_alpha   90.00
_cell.angle_beta   90.00
_cell.angle_gamma   90.00
#
_symmetry.space_group_name_H-M   'P 1'
#
loop_
_entity.id
_entity.type
_entity.pdbx_description
1 polymer ?
#
loop_
_entity_poly.entity_id
_entity_poly.type
_entity_poly.pdbx_seq_one_letter_code
_entity_poly.pdbx_strand_id
1 'polypeptide(L)'
;MIKVFDGGTFALNRGGSLAIKLPLFEEALEHIVLEETDIGWNIIKGELAKVPCDKELDYHAMVMGLRDYCKKSGFEKVVLGLSGGIDSALVAVIASDAIGSANVRSIMLPSPHTSQTSLIDATDLVENLGCKSDTLPINDSLTAIDKTLSSTFEGRKIDLTEENIQSRLRGLLLMAVSNKFGEMLLTTGNKSEVSVGYSTIYGDMAGGFNPIKDLYKTKVFEISKWRNKNHRSWMKGPPGSIIPDNIITKAPTAELRPNQKDSDSLPDYPVLDAILTILVDEDGSTSDCLKAGYNKSDVSKVEKLLYGSEYKRFQSAPGTRLSQRAFWLDRRYPIVNKWRDKQ
;
A
#
# COMPACT_ATOMS: atom_id res chain seq x y z
N MET A 1 -0.43 -11.42 5.30
CA MET A 1 -0.93 -11.11 3.95
C MET A 1 -2.23 -11.85 3.75
N ILE A 2 -3.23 -11.20 3.14
CA ILE A 2 -4.47 -11.87 2.70
C ILE A 2 -4.34 -12.25 1.22
N LYS A 3 -4.93 -13.39 0.85
CA LYS A 3 -5.02 -13.84 -0.54
C LYS A 3 -6.34 -13.37 -1.12
N VAL A 4 -6.29 -12.87 -2.34
CA VAL A 4 -7.47 -12.59 -3.16
C VAL A 4 -7.52 -13.65 -4.25
N PHE A 5 -8.69 -14.23 -4.45
CA PHE A 5 -8.93 -15.17 -5.54
C PHE A 5 -9.60 -14.40 -6.66
N ASP A 6 -8.94 -14.35 -7.80
CA ASP A 6 -9.35 -13.61 -8.98
C ASP A 6 -10.38 -14.35 -9.83
N GLY A 7 -10.59 -15.65 -9.60
CA GLY A 7 -11.55 -16.44 -10.36
C GLY A 7 -11.02 -16.69 -11.77
N GLY A 8 -11.63 -16.06 -12.78
CA GLY A 8 -11.15 -16.17 -14.16
C GLY A 8 -11.26 -17.59 -14.73
N THR A 9 -12.25 -18.37 -14.25
CA THR A 9 -12.51 -19.73 -14.71
C THR A 9 -12.55 -19.80 -16.23
N PHE A 10 -11.86 -20.77 -16.81
CA PHE A 10 -11.80 -20.93 -18.25
C PHE A 10 -11.86 -22.40 -18.65
N ALA A 11 -12.25 -22.66 -19.89
CA ALA A 11 -12.28 -23.99 -20.48
C ALA A 11 -11.53 -24.00 -21.81
N LEU A 12 -10.72 -25.03 -22.02
CA LEU A 12 -9.95 -25.25 -23.25
C LEU A 12 -10.48 -26.47 -23.99
N ASN A 13 -10.58 -26.34 -25.30
CA ASN A 13 -10.79 -27.48 -26.19
C ASN A 13 -9.48 -28.21 -26.47
N ARG A 14 -9.59 -29.39 -27.09
CA ARG A 14 -8.43 -30.16 -27.58
C ARG A 14 -7.54 -29.26 -28.43
N GLY A 15 -6.22 -29.38 -28.24
CA GLY A 15 -5.25 -28.49 -28.90
C GLY A 15 -5.06 -27.13 -28.22
N GLY A 16 -5.69 -26.88 -27.08
CA GLY A 16 -5.45 -25.67 -26.26
C GLY A 16 -6.22 -24.44 -26.72
N SER A 17 -7.22 -24.59 -27.59
CA SER A 17 -8.05 -23.46 -28.01
C SER A 17 -9.01 -23.04 -26.90
N LEU A 18 -9.03 -21.74 -26.58
CA LEU A 18 -9.87 -21.19 -25.53
C LEU A 18 -11.35 -21.17 -25.95
N ALA A 19 -12.19 -21.91 -25.22
CA ALA A 19 -13.60 -22.07 -25.52
C ALA A 19 -14.49 -21.13 -24.71
N ILE A 20 -14.19 -20.97 -23.41
CA ILE A 20 -14.95 -20.13 -22.47
C ILE A 20 -13.95 -19.44 -21.54
N LYS A 21 -14.24 -18.20 -21.16
CA LYS A 21 -13.50 -17.49 -20.11
C LYS A 21 -14.43 -16.55 -19.33
N LEU A 22 -14.52 -16.77 -18.03
CA LEU A 22 -15.32 -15.95 -17.11
C LEU A 22 -14.54 -14.71 -16.64
N PRO A 23 -15.27 -13.66 -16.20
CA PRO A 23 -14.64 -12.44 -15.68
C PRO A 23 -13.76 -12.70 -14.46
N LEU A 24 -12.75 -11.84 -14.30
CA LEU A 24 -11.92 -11.81 -13.10
C LEU A 24 -12.59 -10.96 -12.04
N PHE A 25 -12.48 -11.37 -10.77
CA PHE A 25 -12.98 -10.68 -9.58
C PHE A 25 -14.51 -10.47 -9.55
N GLU A 26 -15.25 -11.25 -10.34
CA GLU A 26 -16.71 -11.21 -10.39
C GLU A 26 -17.26 -12.60 -10.09
N GLU A 27 -18.38 -12.65 -9.37
CA GLU A 27 -19.13 -13.89 -9.19
C GLU A 27 -19.90 -14.16 -10.49
N ALA A 28 -19.66 -15.32 -11.11
CA ALA A 28 -20.24 -15.70 -12.38
C ALA A 28 -20.64 -17.17 -12.38
N LEU A 29 -21.69 -17.48 -13.15
CA LEU A 29 -22.17 -18.84 -13.40
C LEU A 29 -22.33 -19.02 -14.91
N GLU A 30 -21.73 -20.08 -15.46
CA GLU A 30 -21.77 -20.38 -16.89
C GLU A 30 -22.01 -21.87 -17.12
N HIS A 31 -22.82 -22.21 -18.12
CA HIS A 31 -23.09 -23.59 -18.52
C HIS A 31 -22.25 -23.95 -19.75
N ILE A 32 -21.47 -25.03 -19.65
CA ILE A 32 -20.67 -25.53 -20.77
C ILE A 32 -21.51 -26.51 -21.58
N VAL A 33 -21.70 -26.22 -22.87
CA VAL A 33 -22.34 -27.15 -23.81
C VAL A 33 -21.26 -27.86 -24.62
N LEU A 34 -21.31 -29.19 -24.63
CA LEU A 34 -20.42 -30.02 -25.43
C LEU A 34 -21.20 -30.56 -26.63
N GLU A 35 -20.59 -30.47 -27.81
CA GLU A 35 -21.06 -31.09 -29.04
C GLU A 35 -20.13 -32.26 -29.41
N GLU A 36 -20.70 -33.36 -29.89
CA GLU A 36 -19.92 -34.48 -30.41
C GLU A 36 -19.51 -34.18 -31.85
N THR A 37 -18.22 -34.30 -32.15
CA THR A 37 -17.65 -34.11 -33.48
C THR A 37 -16.91 -35.36 -33.94
N ASP A 38 -16.51 -35.44 -35.21
CA ASP A 38 -15.73 -36.57 -35.77
C ASP A 38 -14.41 -36.83 -35.02
N ILE A 39 -13.89 -35.82 -34.31
CA ILE A 39 -12.67 -35.89 -33.52
C ILE A 39 -12.94 -35.94 -32.01
N GLY A 40 -14.19 -36.18 -31.59
CA GLY A 40 -14.65 -36.30 -30.19
C GLY A 40 -15.45 -35.09 -29.68
N TRP A 41 -15.70 -35.05 -28.37
CA TRP A 41 -16.43 -33.95 -27.73
C TRP A 41 -15.65 -32.63 -27.78
N ASN A 42 -16.34 -31.58 -28.17
CA ASN A 42 -15.85 -30.21 -28.26
C ASN A 42 -16.78 -29.27 -27.50
N ILE A 43 -16.22 -28.32 -26.76
CA ILE A 43 -16.98 -27.26 -26.10
C ILE A 43 -17.39 -26.24 -27.15
N ILE A 44 -18.69 -25.94 -27.23
CA ILE A 44 -19.20 -24.84 -28.05
C ILE A 44 -18.64 -23.54 -27.49
N LYS A 45 -18.06 -22.71 -28.37
CA LYS A 45 -17.42 -21.46 -27.97
C LYS A 45 -18.44 -20.52 -27.30
N GLY A 46 -18.17 -20.17 -26.05
CA GLY A 46 -18.95 -19.20 -25.28
C GLY A 46 -18.31 -17.81 -25.25
N GLU A 47 -18.76 -16.99 -24.31
CA GLU A 47 -18.19 -15.67 -24.08
C GLU A 47 -16.75 -15.77 -23.54
N LEU A 48 -15.88 -14.88 -24.05
CA LEU A 48 -14.51 -14.76 -23.63
C LEU A 48 -14.31 -13.41 -22.94
N ALA A 49 -14.41 -13.39 -21.61
CA ALA A 49 -14.24 -12.18 -20.83
C ALA A 49 -12.88 -11.52 -21.11
N LYS A 50 -12.90 -10.20 -21.30
CA LYS A 50 -11.69 -9.40 -21.52
C LYS A 50 -10.86 -9.35 -20.25
N VAL A 51 -9.55 -9.55 -20.38
CA VAL A 51 -8.61 -9.36 -19.27
C VAL A 51 -8.26 -7.87 -19.17
N PRO A 52 -8.49 -7.24 -18.01
CA PRO A 52 -8.00 -5.88 -17.75
C PRO A 52 -6.47 -5.79 -17.79
N CYS A 53 -5.94 -4.57 -17.84
CA CYS A 53 -4.49 -4.37 -17.71
C CYS A 53 -4.03 -4.60 -16.27
N ASP A 54 -2.72 -4.83 -16.08
CA ASP A 54 -2.14 -5.15 -14.76
C ASP A 54 -2.47 -4.13 -13.67
N LYS A 55 -2.53 -2.84 -14.01
CA LYS A 55 -2.89 -1.76 -13.06
C LYS A 55 -4.32 -1.91 -12.56
N GLU A 56 -5.24 -2.31 -13.44
CA GLU A 56 -6.63 -2.56 -13.09
C GLU A 56 -6.77 -3.84 -12.25
N LEU A 57 -6.02 -4.90 -12.59
CA LEU A 57 -6.00 -6.14 -11.82
C LEU A 57 -5.47 -5.90 -10.39
N ASP A 58 -4.33 -5.24 -10.25
CA ASP A 58 -3.74 -4.89 -8.95
C ASP A 58 -4.71 -4.03 -8.14
N TYR A 59 -5.34 -3.01 -8.76
CA TYR A 59 -6.29 -2.14 -8.09
C TYR A 59 -7.56 -2.88 -7.65
N HIS A 60 -8.15 -3.70 -8.52
CA HIS A 60 -9.34 -4.49 -8.18
C HIS A 60 -9.04 -5.49 -7.06
N ALA A 61 -7.86 -6.14 -7.08
CA ALA A 61 -7.44 -7.01 -5.99
C ALA A 61 -7.35 -6.26 -4.65
N MET A 62 -6.77 -5.05 -4.62
CA MET A 62 -6.70 -4.24 -3.39
C MET A 62 -8.09 -3.82 -2.89
N VAL A 63 -8.98 -3.39 -3.78
CA VAL A 63 -10.36 -2.99 -3.45
C VAL A 63 -11.17 -4.18 -2.93
N MET A 64 -11.11 -5.33 -3.61
CA MET A 64 -11.77 -6.55 -3.19
C MET A 64 -11.21 -7.06 -1.85
N GLY A 65 -9.88 -7.07 -1.72
CA GLY A 65 -9.20 -7.50 -0.49
C GLY A 65 -9.65 -6.71 0.74
N LEU A 66 -9.70 -5.38 0.62
CA LEU A 66 -10.21 -4.52 1.70
C LEU A 66 -11.71 -4.74 1.95
N ARG A 67 -12.53 -4.75 0.89
CA ARG A 67 -13.98 -4.96 0.99
C ARG A 67 -14.31 -6.25 1.74
N ASP A 68 -13.67 -7.34 1.35
CA ASP A 68 -13.88 -8.65 1.95
C ASP A 68 -13.33 -8.73 3.36
N TYR A 69 -12.16 -8.13 3.62
CA TYR A 69 -11.59 -8.10 4.97
C TYR A 69 -12.53 -7.37 5.94
N CYS A 70 -13.03 -6.20 5.56
CA CYS A 70 -14.02 -5.45 6.35
C CYS A 70 -15.31 -6.26 6.56
N LYS A 71 -15.95 -6.72 5.48
CA LYS A 71 -17.22 -7.46 5.53
C LYS A 71 -17.11 -8.74 6.36
N LYS A 72 -16.08 -9.56 6.14
CA LYS A 72 -15.91 -10.85 6.82
C LYS A 72 -15.45 -10.71 8.27
N SER A 73 -14.84 -9.58 8.62
CA SER A 73 -14.42 -9.28 10.00
C SER A 73 -15.43 -8.43 10.77
N GLY A 74 -16.54 -8.03 10.16
CA GLY A 74 -17.61 -7.24 10.79
C GLY A 74 -17.35 -5.74 10.90
N PHE A 75 -16.40 -5.18 10.13
CA PHE A 75 -16.16 -3.74 10.09
C PHE A 75 -16.98 -3.08 8.97
N GLU A 76 -17.82 -2.12 9.33
CA GLU A 76 -18.61 -1.34 8.37
C GLU A 76 -17.90 -0.06 7.91
N LYS A 77 -16.96 0.44 8.72
CA LYS A 77 -16.27 1.72 8.51
C LYS A 77 -14.77 1.60 8.71
N VAL A 78 -14.02 2.49 8.08
CA VAL A 78 -12.57 2.59 8.21
C VAL A 78 -12.14 3.98 8.63
N VAL A 79 -10.99 4.06 9.29
CA VAL A 79 -10.29 5.30 9.60
C VAL A 79 -8.86 5.23 9.05
N LEU A 80 -8.33 6.32 8.53
CA LEU A 80 -6.92 6.42 8.14
C LEU A 80 -6.36 7.81 8.38
N GLY A 81 -5.03 7.89 8.54
CA GLY A 81 -4.31 9.15 8.56
C GLY A 81 -4.10 9.67 7.14
N LEU A 82 -4.50 10.91 6.87
CA LEU A 82 -4.29 11.56 5.58
C LEU A 82 -3.15 12.58 5.69
N SER A 83 -2.01 12.25 5.06
CA SER A 83 -0.79 13.06 5.12
C SER A 83 -0.69 14.10 3.99
N GLY A 84 -1.60 14.08 3.02
CA GLY A 84 -1.46 14.77 1.75
C GLY A 84 -0.47 14.10 0.79
N GLY A 85 0.15 12.98 1.18
CA GLY A 85 1.01 12.17 0.31
C GLY A 85 0.22 11.19 -0.56
N ILE A 86 0.88 10.64 -1.58
CA ILE A 86 0.23 9.77 -2.56
C ILE A 86 -0.24 8.43 -1.98
N ASP A 87 0.45 7.86 -0.99
CA ASP A 87 0.10 6.54 -0.46
C ASP A 87 -1.19 6.60 0.34
N SER A 88 -1.31 7.58 1.25
CA SER A 88 -2.53 7.79 2.02
C SER A 88 -3.70 8.22 1.13
N ALA A 89 -3.43 9.00 0.08
CA ALA A 89 -4.44 9.34 -0.91
C ALA A 89 -4.96 8.10 -1.64
N LEU A 90 -4.08 7.25 -2.17
CA LEU A 90 -4.49 6.02 -2.86
C LEU A 90 -5.27 5.08 -1.93
N VAL A 91 -4.85 4.93 -0.67
CA VAL A 91 -5.58 4.13 0.33
C VAL A 91 -6.98 4.69 0.60
N ALA A 92 -7.14 6.01 0.71
CA ALA A 92 -8.46 6.63 0.88
C ALA A 92 -9.38 6.37 -0.32
N VAL A 93 -8.84 6.41 -1.54
CA VAL A 93 -9.62 6.10 -2.76
C VAL A 93 -9.97 4.61 -2.82
N ILE A 94 -9.02 3.70 -2.54
CA ILE A 94 -9.28 2.26 -2.46
C ILE A 94 -10.37 1.96 -1.43
N ALA A 95 -10.31 2.59 -0.25
CA ALA A 95 -11.33 2.45 0.78
C ALA A 95 -12.70 2.91 0.30
N SER A 96 -12.76 4.07 -0.36
CA SER A 96 -14.00 4.62 -0.90
C SER A 96 -14.59 3.71 -1.99
N ASP A 97 -13.76 3.15 -2.87
CA ASP A 97 -14.21 2.19 -3.89
C ASP A 97 -14.62 0.82 -3.31
N ALA A 98 -14.02 0.43 -2.18
CA ALA A 98 -14.34 -0.83 -1.50
C ALA A 98 -15.67 -0.77 -0.75
N ILE A 99 -15.87 0.27 0.07
CA ILE A 99 -16.97 0.33 1.06
C ILE A 99 -17.84 1.59 0.95
N GLY A 100 -17.56 2.48 0.00
CA GLY A 100 -18.27 3.75 -0.21
C GLY A 100 -17.72 4.88 0.66
N SER A 101 -17.63 6.10 0.10
CA SER A 101 -17.00 7.26 0.76
C SER A 101 -17.61 7.63 2.12
N ALA A 102 -18.92 7.42 2.31
CA ALA A 102 -19.63 7.69 3.56
C ALA A 102 -19.13 6.82 4.74
N ASN A 103 -18.46 5.70 4.44
CA ASN A 103 -17.90 4.76 5.42
C ASN A 103 -16.38 4.95 5.62
N VAL A 104 -15.80 5.99 5.03
CA VAL A 104 -14.39 6.34 5.16
C VAL A 104 -14.24 7.60 6.00
N ARG A 105 -13.40 7.53 7.03
CA ARG A 105 -12.95 8.68 7.80
C ARG A 105 -11.47 8.93 7.54
N SER A 106 -11.16 10.10 7.00
CA SER A 106 -9.80 10.60 6.85
C SER A 106 -9.47 11.53 8.01
N ILE A 107 -8.32 11.36 8.66
CA ILE A 107 -7.89 12.26 9.73
C ILE A 107 -6.57 12.92 9.35
N MET A 108 -6.56 14.24 9.31
CA MET A 108 -5.34 15.02 9.13
C MET A 108 -4.70 15.25 10.50
N LEU A 109 -3.41 14.90 10.64
CA LEU A 109 -2.68 15.02 11.91
C LEU A 109 -1.44 15.93 11.77
N PRO A 110 -1.65 17.25 11.58
CA PRO A 110 -0.57 18.17 11.31
C PRO A 110 0.39 18.31 12.50
N SER A 111 1.67 18.46 12.17
CA SER A 111 2.72 18.86 13.10
C SER A 111 3.26 20.25 12.72
N PRO A 112 4.18 20.85 13.50
CA PRO A 112 4.83 22.12 13.14
C PRO A 112 5.55 22.11 11.78
N HIS A 113 5.86 20.92 11.24
CA HIS A 113 6.58 20.77 9.98
C HIS A 113 5.66 20.47 8.78
N THR A 114 4.36 20.27 9.01
CA THR A 114 3.40 19.97 7.94
C THR A 114 3.25 21.18 7.03
N SER A 115 3.42 20.96 5.72
CA SER A 115 3.33 22.05 4.74
C SER A 115 1.89 22.47 4.49
N GLN A 116 1.67 23.75 4.20
CA GLN A 116 0.36 24.27 3.81
C GLN A 116 -0.18 23.55 2.57
N THR A 117 0.71 23.22 1.62
CA THR A 117 0.38 22.46 0.41
C THR A 117 -0.16 21.08 0.75
N SER A 118 0.45 20.36 1.69
CA SER A 118 -0.05 19.03 2.11
C SER A 118 -1.42 19.11 2.79
N LEU A 119 -1.73 20.21 3.49
CA LEU A 119 -3.07 20.43 4.06
C LEU A 119 -4.13 20.70 2.99
N ILE A 120 -3.80 21.52 1.98
CA ILE A 120 -4.68 21.82 0.85
C ILE A 120 -4.94 20.53 0.06
N ASP A 121 -3.87 19.81 -0.32
CA ASP A 121 -3.97 18.54 -1.04
C ASP A 121 -4.87 17.52 -0.34
N ALA A 122 -4.72 17.40 0.98
CA ALA A 122 -5.55 16.50 1.79
C ALA A 122 -7.01 16.94 1.84
N THR A 123 -7.26 18.25 1.93
CA THR A 123 -8.62 18.82 1.94
C THR A 123 -9.30 18.59 0.60
N ASP A 124 -8.63 18.92 -0.50
CA ASP A 124 -9.13 18.73 -1.86
C ASP A 124 -9.49 17.26 -2.13
N LEU A 125 -8.64 16.32 -1.68
CA LEU A 125 -8.92 14.88 -1.81
C LEU A 125 -10.19 14.48 -1.06
N VAL A 126 -10.36 14.95 0.19
CA VAL A 126 -11.56 14.66 1.00
C VAL A 126 -12.81 15.20 0.31
N GLU A 127 -12.76 16.43 -0.18
CA GLU A 127 -13.87 17.06 -0.90
C GLU A 127 -14.23 16.27 -2.17
N ASN A 128 -13.23 15.89 -2.97
CA ASN A 128 -13.42 15.05 -4.15
C ASN A 128 -14.04 13.69 -3.83
N LEU A 129 -13.64 13.09 -2.70
CA LEU A 129 -14.18 11.80 -2.25
C LEU A 129 -15.58 11.92 -1.62
N GLY A 130 -15.90 13.05 -1.01
CA GLY A 130 -17.09 13.20 -0.16
C GLY A 130 -17.04 12.31 1.09
N CYS A 131 -15.84 12.06 1.63
CA CYS A 131 -15.66 11.26 2.85
C CYS A 131 -15.64 12.14 4.11
N LYS A 132 -15.80 11.52 5.29
CA LYS A 132 -15.71 12.27 6.55
C LYS A 132 -14.25 12.68 6.78
N SER A 133 -14.03 13.92 7.21
CA SER A 133 -12.72 14.41 7.60
C SER A 133 -12.74 15.06 8.98
N ASP A 134 -11.68 14.80 9.75
CA ASP A 134 -11.39 15.43 11.03
C ASP A 134 -9.92 15.90 11.03
N THR A 135 -9.60 16.97 11.76
CA THR A 135 -8.21 17.44 11.94
C THR A 135 -7.84 17.37 13.41
N LEU A 136 -6.76 16.64 13.71
CA LEU A 136 -6.24 16.45 15.07
C LEU A 136 -4.75 16.87 15.11
N PRO A 137 -4.44 18.16 15.34
CA PRO A 137 -3.07 18.64 15.45
C PRO A 137 -2.32 17.96 16.59
N ILE A 138 -1.04 17.65 16.40
CA ILE A 138 -0.23 16.94 17.41
C ILE A 138 0.66 17.87 18.25
N ASN A 139 0.64 19.18 18.00
CA ASN A 139 1.56 20.17 18.61
C ASN A 139 1.54 20.16 20.15
N ASP A 140 0.35 20.17 20.75
CA ASP A 140 0.23 20.20 22.21
C ASP A 140 0.70 18.88 22.84
N SER A 141 0.40 17.77 22.18
CA SER A 141 0.86 16.44 22.60
C SER A 141 2.38 16.31 22.49
N LEU A 142 2.98 16.82 21.41
CA LEU A 142 4.43 16.88 21.25
C LEU A 142 5.06 17.69 22.38
N THR A 143 4.56 18.91 22.63
CA THR A 143 5.07 19.77 23.70
C THR A 143 5.03 19.09 25.06
N ALA A 144 3.95 18.35 25.36
CA ALA A 144 3.82 17.59 26.60
C ALA A 144 4.83 16.45 26.71
N ILE A 145 5.08 15.71 25.62
CA ILE A 145 6.08 14.64 25.57
C ILE A 145 7.50 15.22 25.69
N ASP A 146 7.82 16.28 24.97
CA ASP A 146 9.13 16.94 25.03
C ASP A 146 9.44 17.43 26.45
N LYS A 147 8.45 18.03 27.12
CA LYS A 147 8.57 18.42 28.54
C LYS A 147 8.80 17.23 29.46
N THR A 148 8.14 16.10 29.18
CA THR A 148 8.27 14.88 30.00
C THR A 148 9.66 14.24 29.83
N LEU A 149 10.23 14.31 28.63
CA LEU A 149 11.51 13.70 28.30
C LEU A 149 12.71 14.65 28.51
N SER A 150 12.48 15.93 28.80
CA SER A 150 13.52 16.97 28.78
C SER A 150 14.71 16.66 29.69
N SER A 151 14.47 16.20 30.92
CA SER A 151 15.56 15.83 31.85
C SER A 151 16.27 14.55 31.42
N THR A 152 15.55 13.60 30.80
CA THR A 152 16.13 12.33 30.34
C THR A 152 16.99 12.53 29.10
N PHE A 153 16.65 13.50 28.26
CA PHE A 153 17.37 13.82 27.01
C PHE A 153 18.39 14.95 27.17
N GLU A 154 18.65 15.41 28.40
CA GLU A 154 19.57 16.52 28.66
C GLU A 154 20.96 16.27 28.04
N GLY A 155 21.46 17.27 27.31
CA GLY A 155 22.76 17.20 26.61
C GLY A 155 22.78 16.32 25.36
N ARG A 156 21.65 15.72 24.94
CA ARG A 156 21.52 14.99 23.67
C ARG A 156 21.04 15.91 22.55
N LYS A 157 21.47 15.61 21.32
CA LYS A 157 21.02 16.31 20.12
C LYS A 157 19.74 15.65 19.60
N ILE A 158 18.86 16.45 19.01
CA ILE A 158 17.68 15.97 18.27
C ILE A 158 18.15 15.02 17.16
N ASP A 159 17.47 13.89 17.03
CA ASP A 159 17.73 12.88 16.02
C ASP A 159 16.43 12.20 15.54
N LEU A 160 16.54 10.97 15.04
CA LEU A 160 15.41 10.17 14.57
C LEU A 160 14.38 9.89 15.69
N THR A 161 14.74 10.09 16.95
CA THR A 161 13.87 9.91 18.11
C THR A 161 12.67 10.85 18.07
N GLU A 162 12.89 12.15 17.88
CA GLU A 162 11.85 13.17 17.84
C GLU A 162 10.93 13.01 16.62
N GLU A 163 11.49 12.62 15.47
CA GLU A 163 10.71 12.25 14.27
C GLU A 163 9.78 11.05 14.55
N ASN A 164 10.30 10.03 15.23
CA ASN A 164 9.50 8.85 15.59
C ASN A 164 8.42 9.14 16.64
N ILE A 165 8.64 10.09 17.56
CA ILE A 165 7.60 10.51 18.52
C ILE A 165 6.39 11.07 17.77
N GLN A 166 6.61 11.91 16.76
CA GLN A 166 5.52 12.43 15.92
C GLN A 166 4.72 11.29 15.26
N SER A 167 5.40 10.33 14.62
CA SER A 167 4.74 9.19 13.99
C SER A 167 3.92 8.37 15.00
N ARG A 168 4.46 8.09 16.19
CA ARG A 168 3.77 7.35 17.26
C ARG A 168 2.57 8.08 17.85
N LEU A 169 2.65 9.41 18.02
CA LEU A 169 1.50 10.20 18.46
C LEU A 169 0.36 10.13 17.44
N ARG A 170 0.66 10.18 16.14
CA ARG A 170 -0.35 10.00 15.09
C ARG A 170 -1.00 8.62 15.17
N GLY A 171 -0.19 7.57 15.29
CA GLY A 171 -0.67 6.20 15.48
C GLY A 171 -1.57 6.05 16.71
N LEU A 172 -1.19 6.65 17.84
CA LEU A 172 -1.97 6.65 19.08
C LEU A 172 -3.34 7.32 18.90
N LEU A 173 -3.39 8.50 18.28
CA LEU A 173 -4.65 9.22 18.05
C LEU A 173 -5.58 8.44 17.10
N LEU A 174 -5.03 7.91 16.00
CA LEU A 174 -5.78 7.09 15.05
C LEU A 174 -6.33 5.81 15.70
N MET A 175 -5.52 5.13 16.51
CA MET A 175 -5.96 3.96 17.28
C MET A 175 -7.04 4.34 18.32
N ALA A 176 -6.92 5.49 18.97
CA ALA A 176 -7.94 5.95 19.92
C ALA A 176 -9.29 6.19 19.23
N VAL A 177 -9.30 6.78 18.03
CA VAL A 177 -10.51 6.95 17.21
C VAL A 177 -11.06 5.60 16.78
N SER A 178 -10.22 4.73 16.22
CA SER A 178 -10.59 3.35 15.85
C SER A 178 -11.28 2.63 17.01
N ASN A 179 -10.69 2.62 18.20
CA ASN A 179 -11.25 1.98 19.39
C ASN A 179 -12.58 2.61 19.84
N LYS A 180 -12.71 3.94 19.74
CA LYS A 180 -13.91 4.66 20.19
C LYS A 180 -15.11 4.43 19.28
N PHE A 181 -14.88 4.36 17.97
CA PHE A 181 -15.94 4.28 16.97
C PHE A 181 -16.09 2.89 16.32
N GLY A 182 -15.22 1.94 16.64
CA GLY A 182 -15.23 0.60 16.04
C GLY A 182 -14.83 0.60 14.56
N GLU A 183 -14.02 1.58 14.14
CA GLU A 183 -13.61 1.78 12.74
C GLU A 183 -12.28 1.05 12.47
N MET A 184 -12.15 0.32 11.36
CA MET A 184 -10.89 -0.36 11.02
C MET A 184 -9.80 0.66 10.65
N LEU A 185 -8.71 0.72 11.42
CA LEU A 185 -7.57 1.57 11.09
C LEU A 185 -6.77 0.98 9.92
N LEU A 186 -6.73 1.71 8.81
CA LEU A 186 -5.90 1.38 7.66
C LEU A 186 -4.52 2.03 7.77
N THR A 187 -3.47 1.27 7.46
CA THR A 187 -2.12 1.81 7.28
C THR A 187 -1.81 2.01 5.80
N THR A 188 -0.84 2.87 5.53
CA THR A 188 -0.59 3.41 4.19
C THR A 188 0.84 3.19 3.71
N GLY A 189 1.59 2.29 4.35
CA GLY A 189 2.96 1.99 3.95
C GLY A 189 3.00 1.11 2.69
N ASN A 190 3.73 1.51 1.66
CA ASN A 190 3.89 0.74 0.42
C ASN A 190 4.99 -0.33 0.54
N LYS A 191 5.09 -1.22 -0.45
CA LYS A 191 6.07 -2.33 -0.45
C LYS A 191 7.51 -1.83 -0.36
N SER A 192 7.83 -0.70 -0.99
CA SER A 192 9.17 -0.11 -0.96
C SER A 192 9.56 0.27 0.47
N GLU A 193 8.71 1.04 1.16
CA GLU A 193 8.91 1.46 2.55
C GLU A 193 8.99 0.26 3.51
N VAL A 194 8.08 -0.71 3.36
CA VAL A 194 8.05 -1.94 4.16
C VAL A 194 9.31 -2.79 3.92
N SER A 195 9.84 -2.79 2.69
CA SER A 195 11.06 -3.54 2.34
C SER A 195 12.28 -3.00 3.06
N VAL A 196 12.51 -1.69 3.01
CA VAL A 196 13.70 -1.07 3.63
C VAL A 196 13.48 -0.62 5.08
N GLY A 197 12.28 -0.85 5.63
CA GLY A 197 11.92 -0.45 6.98
C GLY A 197 11.89 1.06 7.18
N TYR A 198 11.52 1.79 6.13
CA TYR A 198 11.29 3.23 6.16
C TYR A 198 9.91 3.51 6.77
N SER A 199 9.80 3.19 8.05
CA SER A 199 8.57 3.19 8.85
C SER A 199 8.88 3.23 10.33
N THR A 200 7.93 3.72 11.12
CA THR A 200 8.02 3.77 12.59
C THR A 200 7.10 2.73 13.20
N ILE A 201 7.67 1.79 13.97
CA ILE A 201 6.88 0.85 14.76
C ILE A 201 5.99 1.61 15.75
N TYR A 202 4.71 1.23 15.78
CA TYR A 202 3.63 1.88 16.55
C TYR A 202 3.29 3.31 16.11
N GLY A 203 3.87 3.78 15.01
CA GLY A 203 3.49 5.01 14.33
C GLY A 203 2.67 4.72 13.09
N ASP A 204 3.21 5.02 11.91
CA ASP A 204 2.62 4.74 10.60
C ASP A 204 2.31 3.24 10.36
N MET A 205 2.94 2.34 11.11
CA MET A 205 2.65 0.90 11.07
C MET A 205 1.44 0.48 11.91
N ALA A 206 0.90 1.36 12.76
CA ALA A 206 -0.22 1.05 13.64
C ALA A 206 -1.53 0.96 12.85
N GLY A 207 -2.10 -0.24 12.73
CA GLY A 207 -3.40 -0.45 12.12
C GLY A 207 -3.75 -1.93 11.94
N GLY A 208 -4.97 -2.19 11.50
CA GLY A 208 -5.51 -3.54 11.35
C GLY A 208 -5.46 -4.09 9.92
N PHE A 209 -5.26 -3.23 8.92
CA PHE A 209 -5.12 -3.65 7.52
C PHE A 209 -4.35 -2.63 6.67
N ASN A 210 -3.68 -3.07 5.60
CA ASN A 210 -2.98 -2.21 4.65
C ASN A 210 -3.24 -2.66 3.21
N PRO A 211 -4.08 -1.96 2.44
CA PRO A 211 -4.42 -2.35 1.07
C PRO A 211 -3.22 -2.36 0.11
N ILE A 212 -2.23 -1.49 0.30
CA ILE A 212 -1.13 -1.25 -0.63
C ILE A 212 0.21 -1.85 -0.16
N LYS A 213 0.18 -2.68 0.88
CA LYS A 213 1.39 -3.25 1.53
C LYS A 213 2.34 -3.96 0.56
N ASP A 214 1.80 -4.57 -0.49
CA ASP A 214 2.54 -5.34 -1.49
C ASP A 214 2.63 -4.62 -2.84
N LEU A 215 2.41 -3.31 -2.86
CA LEU A 215 2.53 -2.45 -4.03
C LEU A 215 3.78 -1.57 -3.93
N TYR A 216 4.69 -1.62 -4.91
CA TYR A 216 5.86 -0.73 -4.96
C TYR A 216 5.45 0.73 -5.19
N LYS A 217 6.28 1.67 -4.71
CA LYS A 217 6.02 3.11 -4.84
C LYS A 217 5.82 3.55 -6.29
N THR A 218 6.65 3.06 -7.21
CA THR A 218 6.50 3.32 -8.65
C THR A 218 5.10 2.93 -9.14
N LYS A 219 4.60 1.76 -8.75
CA LYS A 219 3.24 1.32 -9.06
C LYS A 219 2.14 2.13 -8.35
N VAL A 220 2.38 2.65 -7.14
CA VAL A 220 1.45 3.58 -6.46
C VAL A 220 1.17 4.80 -7.34
N PHE A 221 2.20 5.41 -7.93
CA PHE A 221 2.04 6.53 -8.87
C PHE A 221 1.26 6.12 -10.14
N GLU A 222 1.61 4.98 -10.72
CA GLU A 222 0.96 4.49 -11.94
C GLU A 222 -0.53 4.19 -11.74
N ILE A 223 -0.86 3.50 -10.65
CA ILE A 223 -2.24 3.11 -10.33
C ILE A 223 -3.07 4.35 -9.94
N SER A 224 -2.49 5.31 -9.23
CA SER A 224 -3.18 6.58 -8.91
C SER A 224 -3.57 7.32 -10.19
N LYS A 225 -2.64 7.45 -11.16
CA LYS A 225 -2.93 8.02 -12.49
C LYS A 225 -3.96 7.21 -13.27
N TRP A 226 -3.89 5.89 -13.19
CA TRP A 226 -4.85 5.00 -13.84
C TRP A 226 -6.25 5.18 -13.25
N ARG A 227 -6.39 5.22 -11.91
CA ARG A 227 -7.67 5.37 -11.23
C ARG A 227 -8.32 6.73 -11.47
N ASN A 228 -7.56 7.82 -11.56
CA ASN A 228 -8.13 9.12 -11.96
C ASN A 228 -8.74 9.12 -13.37
N LYS A 229 -8.23 8.27 -14.27
CA LYS A 229 -8.70 8.15 -15.65
C LYS A 229 -9.77 7.08 -15.86
N ASN A 230 -10.00 6.23 -14.86
CA ASN A 230 -10.84 5.05 -14.99
C ASN A 230 -11.79 4.94 -13.81
N HIS A 231 -13.08 4.84 -14.10
CA HIS A 231 -14.08 4.41 -13.14
C HIS A 231 -14.76 3.15 -13.68
N ARG A 232 -15.09 2.21 -12.79
CA ARG A 232 -15.69 0.92 -13.13
C ARG A 232 -16.93 0.70 -12.28
N SER A 233 -17.86 -0.13 -12.76
CA SER A 233 -19.11 -0.45 -12.06
C SER A 233 -18.91 -1.03 -10.65
N TRP A 234 -17.78 -1.71 -10.42
CA TRP A 234 -17.43 -2.28 -9.12
C TRP A 234 -16.80 -1.28 -8.15
N MET A 235 -16.53 -0.05 -8.57
CA MET A 235 -15.99 1.03 -7.74
C MET A 235 -17.13 1.82 -7.10
N LYS A 236 -17.23 1.78 -5.76
CA LYS A 236 -18.28 2.48 -5.01
C LYS A 236 -18.00 3.97 -4.76
N GLY A 237 -16.76 4.42 -4.95
CA GLY A 237 -16.37 5.81 -4.79
C GLY A 237 -16.78 6.65 -6.00
N PRO A 238 -16.64 7.97 -5.92
CA PRO A 238 -17.02 8.86 -7.01
C PRO A 238 -16.18 8.64 -8.28
N PRO A 239 -16.78 8.86 -9.48
CA PRO A 239 -16.04 8.89 -10.73
C PRO A 239 -15.23 10.18 -10.88
N GLY A 240 -14.30 10.19 -11.84
CA GLY A 240 -13.49 11.36 -12.17
C GLY A 240 -12.09 11.36 -11.55
N SER A 241 -11.43 12.52 -11.63
CA SER A 241 -10.07 12.72 -11.15
C SER A 241 -10.08 13.03 -9.65
N ILE A 242 -10.12 11.97 -8.85
CA ILE A 242 -10.28 12.06 -7.39
C ILE A 242 -9.00 12.53 -6.71
N ILE A 243 -7.84 11.98 -7.08
CA ILE A 243 -6.55 12.32 -6.47
C ILE A 243 -6.04 13.61 -7.12
N PRO A 244 -5.81 14.70 -6.37
CA PRO A 244 -5.26 15.93 -6.94
C PRO A 244 -3.93 15.69 -7.67
N ASP A 245 -3.75 16.32 -8.82
CA ASP A 245 -2.53 16.15 -9.64
C ASP A 245 -1.27 16.53 -8.85
N ASN A 246 -1.37 17.53 -7.96
CA ASN A 246 -0.26 17.95 -7.11
C ASN A 246 0.24 16.82 -6.19
N ILE A 247 -0.66 15.99 -5.65
CA ILE A 247 -0.28 14.79 -4.87
C ILE A 247 0.53 13.81 -5.72
N ILE A 248 0.19 13.70 -7.01
CA ILE A 248 0.82 12.75 -7.94
C ILE A 248 2.19 13.25 -8.41
N THR A 249 2.38 14.56 -8.56
CA THR A 249 3.61 15.13 -9.11
C THR A 249 4.64 15.56 -8.07
N LYS A 250 4.22 15.81 -6.82
CA LYS A 250 5.15 16.26 -5.78
C LYS A 250 6.10 15.15 -5.32
N ALA A 251 7.27 15.56 -4.84
CA ALA A 251 8.27 14.63 -4.31
C ALA A 251 7.75 13.96 -3.01
N PRO A 252 7.98 12.64 -2.83
CA PRO A 252 7.65 11.94 -1.59
C PRO A 252 8.39 12.49 -0.37
N THR A 253 7.67 12.61 0.74
CA THR A 253 8.17 13.06 2.03
C THR A 253 7.25 12.62 3.18
N ALA A 254 7.84 12.39 4.35
CA ALA A 254 7.10 12.13 5.60
C ALA A 254 6.81 13.40 6.43
N GLU A 255 7.37 14.56 6.05
CA GLU A 255 7.22 15.86 6.74
C GLU A 255 7.42 15.79 8.27
N LEU A 256 8.39 15.00 8.74
CA LEU A 256 8.73 14.86 10.17
C LEU A 256 9.78 15.88 10.63
N ARG A 257 10.51 16.48 9.69
CA ARG A 257 11.47 17.56 9.94
C ARG A 257 11.45 18.57 8.78
N PRO A 258 11.98 19.79 8.97
CA PRO A 258 12.01 20.81 7.91
C PRO A 258 12.70 20.32 6.63
N ASN A 259 12.07 20.56 5.48
CA ASN A 259 12.60 20.26 4.13
C ASN A 259 12.97 18.79 3.87
N GLN A 260 12.38 17.85 4.63
CA GLN A 260 12.65 16.41 4.46
C GLN A 260 12.25 15.90 3.07
N LYS A 261 13.10 15.07 2.48
CA LYS A 261 12.78 14.23 1.31
C LYS A 261 13.17 12.78 1.58
N ASP A 262 12.42 11.83 1.02
CA ASP A 262 12.77 10.40 1.14
C ASP A 262 14.15 10.10 0.53
N SER A 263 14.48 10.80 -0.56
CA SER A 263 15.77 10.72 -1.27
C SER A 263 16.97 11.13 -0.41
N ASP A 264 16.75 11.79 0.73
CA ASP A 264 17.83 12.10 1.68
C ASP A 264 18.40 10.81 2.30
N SER A 265 17.59 9.75 2.38
CA SER A 265 17.91 8.51 3.10
C SER A 265 17.86 7.27 2.22
N LEU A 266 17.20 7.32 1.07
CA LEU A 266 17.02 6.18 0.15
C LEU A 266 17.48 6.55 -1.27
N PRO A 267 17.86 5.58 -2.12
CA PRO A 267 17.90 5.80 -3.56
C PRO A 267 16.53 6.24 -4.07
N ASP A 268 16.50 6.92 -5.22
CA ASP A 268 15.22 7.27 -5.86
C ASP A 268 14.38 6.02 -6.10
N TYR A 269 13.06 6.15 -5.93
CA TYR A 269 12.13 5.03 -5.97
C TYR A 269 12.23 4.14 -7.22
N PRO A 270 12.43 4.66 -8.45
CA PRO A 270 12.66 3.79 -9.62
C PRO A 270 13.88 2.87 -9.48
N VAL A 271 14.97 3.35 -8.86
CA VAL A 271 16.18 2.56 -8.61
C VAL A 271 15.95 1.60 -7.45
N LEU A 272 15.37 2.11 -6.35
CA LEU A 272 15.06 1.33 -5.16
C LEU A 272 14.13 0.14 -5.49
N ASP A 273 13.02 0.39 -6.16
CA ASP A 273 12.02 -0.61 -6.49
C ASP A 273 12.57 -1.66 -7.46
N ALA A 274 13.44 -1.27 -8.39
CA ALA A 274 14.05 -2.21 -9.32
C ALA A 274 15.08 -3.13 -8.62
N ILE A 275 15.90 -2.59 -7.72
CA ILE A 275 16.79 -3.40 -6.87
C ILE A 275 15.97 -4.34 -5.97
N LEU A 276 14.89 -3.85 -5.36
CA LEU A 276 14.02 -4.67 -4.52
C LEU A 276 13.30 -5.76 -5.33
N THR A 277 12.89 -5.48 -6.56
CA THR A 277 12.28 -6.49 -7.44
C THR A 277 13.24 -7.66 -7.64
N ILE A 278 14.50 -7.40 -7.98
CA ILE A 278 15.52 -8.44 -8.12
C ILE A 278 15.72 -9.20 -6.81
N LEU A 279 15.93 -8.49 -5.69
CA LEU A 279 16.29 -9.12 -4.41
C LEU A 279 15.12 -9.82 -3.70
N VAL A 280 13.87 -9.45 -3.99
CA VAL A 280 12.68 -9.90 -3.24
C VAL A 280 11.75 -10.72 -4.13
N ASP A 281 11.40 -10.22 -5.31
CA ASP A 281 10.42 -10.87 -6.18
C ASP A 281 11.04 -11.93 -7.09
N GLU A 282 12.31 -11.75 -7.49
CA GLU A 282 13.05 -12.68 -8.36
C GLU A 282 14.00 -13.62 -7.59
N ASP A 283 14.11 -13.48 -6.27
CA ASP A 283 15.08 -14.20 -5.41
C ASP A 283 16.54 -14.06 -5.91
N GLY A 284 16.86 -12.94 -6.56
CA GLY A 284 18.18 -12.63 -7.09
C GLY A 284 19.21 -12.21 -6.04
N SER A 285 20.48 -12.25 -6.44
CA SER A 285 21.62 -11.85 -5.59
C SER A 285 22.01 -10.38 -5.78
N THR A 286 22.88 -9.86 -4.89
CA THR A 286 23.47 -8.53 -5.10
C THR A 286 24.28 -8.47 -6.40
N SER A 287 24.89 -9.60 -6.80
CA SER A 287 25.56 -9.75 -8.11
C SER A 287 24.62 -9.49 -9.27
N ASP A 288 23.38 -9.97 -9.19
CA ASP A 288 22.42 -9.85 -10.28
C ASP A 288 21.95 -8.40 -10.41
N CYS A 289 21.83 -7.67 -9.29
CA CYS A 289 21.64 -6.22 -9.32
C CYS A 289 22.81 -5.49 -10.00
N LEU A 290 24.06 -5.89 -9.72
CA LEU A 290 25.24 -5.28 -10.35
C LEU A 290 25.29 -5.58 -11.86
N LYS A 291 24.97 -6.82 -12.27
CA LYS A 291 24.87 -7.21 -13.68
C LYS A 291 23.76 -6.45 -14.42
N ALA A 292 22.66 -6.13 -13.72
CA ALA A 292 21.59 -5.30 -14.24
C ALA A 292 21.96 -3.81 -14.35
N GLY A 293 23.16 -3.41 -13.90
CA GLY A 293 23.71 -2.06 -14.07
C GLY A 293 23.45 -1.11 -12.91
N TYR A 294 22.98 -1.61 -11.75
CA TYR A 294 22.77 -0.76 -10.57
C TYR A 294 24.08 -0.49 -9.82
N ASN A 295 24.20 0.71 -9.25
CA ASN A 295 25.40 1.13 -8.53
C ASN A 295 25.64 0.29 -7.27
N LYS A 296 26.90 -0.12 -7.05
CA LYS A 296 27.28 -0.93 -5.87
C LYS A 296 26.90 -0.28 -4.54
N SER A 297 26.99 1.04 -4.44
CA SER A 297 26.59 1.79 -3.23
C SER A 297 25.10 1.63 -2.92
N ASP A 298 24.25 1.73 -3.94
CA ASP A 298 22.80 1.64 -3.78
C ASP A 298 22.38 0.21 -3.46
N VAL A 299 22.92 -0.77 -4.19
CA VAL A 299 22.66 -2.20 -3.95
C VAL A 299 23.04 -2.58 -2.50
N SER A 300 24.25 -2.22 -2.06
CA SER A 300 24.73 -2.53 -0.70
C SER A 300 23.88 -1.86 0.38
N LYS A 301 23.42 -0.63 0.13
CA LYS A 301 22.56 0.12 1.04
C LYS A 301 21.18 -0.51 1.14
N VAL A 302 20.56 -0.84 0.01
CA VAL A 302 19.24 -1.48 -0.06
C VAL A 302 19.29 -2.86 0.59
N GLU A 303 20.30 -3.68 0.30
CA GLU A 303 20.48 -5.00 0.91
C GLU A 303 20.56 -4.91 2.45
N LYS A 304 21.38 -3.97 2.96
CA LYS A 304 21.54 -3.75 4.40
C LYS A 304 20.21 -3.35 5.06
N LEU A 305 19.46 -2.43 4.44
CA LEU A 305 18.17 -1.97 4.95
C LEU A 305 17.11 -3.08 4.87
N LEU A 306 17.09 -3.83 3.76
CA LEU A 306 16.17 -4.94 3.55
C LEU A 306 16.32 -5.97 4.65
N TYR A 307 17.52 -6.52 4.86
CA TYR A 307 17.73 -7.55 5.89
C TYR A 307 17.65 -7.00 7.32
N GLY A 308 18.03 -5.73 7.54
CA GLY A 308 17.94 -5.09 8.85
C GLY A 308 16.51 -4.83 9.34
N SER A 309 15.53 -4.83 8.43
CA SER A 309 14.16 -4.41 8.72
C SER A 309 13.17 -5.54 8.96
N GLU A 310 13.64 -6.79 9.06
CA GLU A 310 12.79 -7.97 9.25
C GLU A 310 11.93 -7.87 10.52
N TYR A 311 12.49 -7.36 11.62
CA TYR A 311 11.76 -7.18 12.89
C TYR A 311 10.58 -6.20 12.78
N LYS A 312 10.69 -5.17 11.93
CA LYS A 312 9.58 -4.24 11.66
C LYS A 312 8.50 -4.96 10.86
N ARG A 313 8.88 -5.63 9.77
CA ARG A 313 7.93 -6.34 8.90
C ARG A 313 7.10 -7.38 9.65
N PHE A 314 7.68 -8.05 10.63
CA PHE A 314 6.98 -9.04 11.45
C PHE A 314 5.79 -8.47 12.24
N GLN A 315 5.80 -7.16 12.54
CA GLN A 315 4.75 -6.47 13.30
C GLN A 315 3.80 -5.66 12.41
N SER A 316 4.02 -5.65 11.10
CA SER A 316 3.20 -4.85 10.18
C SER A 316 1.82 -5.47 9.93
N ALA A 317 0.80 -4.63 9.85
CA ALA A 317 -0.59 -5.02 9.57
C ALA A 317 -0.70 -5.98 8.36
N PRO A 318 -1.66 -6.92 8.34
CA PRO A 318 -1.92 -7.71 7.14
C PRO A 318 -2.32 -6.80 5.97
N GLY A 319 -2.02 -7.22 4.74
CA GLY A 319 -2.39 -6.48 3.54
C GLY A 319 -2.65 -7.41 2.36
N THR A 320 -3.17 -6.85 1.28
CA THR A 320 -3.46 -7.58 0.04
C THR A 320 -2.18 -8.05 -0.62
N ARG A 321 -2.08 -9.36 -0.93
CA ARG A 321 -0.97 -9.91 -1.71
C ARG A 321 -1.21 -9.63 -3.19
N LEU A 322 -0.22 -9.02 -3.84
CA LEU A 322 -0.22 -8.70 -5.27
C LEU A 322 0.91 -9.40 -6.02
N SER A 323 2.05 -9.63 -5.36
CA SER A 323 3.19 -10.29 -5.99
C SER A 323 3.27 -11.79 -5.63
N GLN A 324 4.05 -12.51 -6.43
CA GLN A 324 4.35 -13.92 -6.18
C GLN A 324 5.16 -14.11 -4.89
N ARG A 325 5.99 -13.13 -4.50
CA ARG A 325 6.81 -13.13 -3.29
C ARG A 325 6.44 -11.96 -2.37
N ALA A 326 5.34 -12.12 -1.64
CA ALA A 326 4.96 -11.16 -0.61
C ALA A 326 5.77 -11.38 0.67
N PHE A 327 6.03 -10.29 1.40
CA PHE A 327 6.62 -10.37 2.74
C PHE A 327 5.69 -11.17 3.68
N TRP A 328 6.28 -12.00 4.54
CA TRP A 328 5.66 -12.91 5.51
C TRP A 328 5.65 -14.39 5.08
N LEU A 329 4.57 -14.92 4.50
CA LEU A 329 4.46 -16.38 4.26
C LEU A 329 5.40 -16.87 3.16
N ASP A 330 5.55 -16.09 2.09
CA ASP A 330 6.29 -16.49 0.88
C ASP A 330 7.80 -16.22 1.00
N ARG A 331 8.20 -15.31 1.90
CA ARG A 331 9.60 -14.96 2.19
C ARG A 331 9.84 -14.94 3.70
N ARG A 332 10.50 -15.98 4.21
CA ARG A 332 10.78 -16.18 5.65
C ARG A 332 12.26 -16.03 5.92
N TYR A 333 12.66 -14.90 6.51
CA TYR A 333 14.04 -14.65 6.93
C TYR A 333 14.12 -14.56 8.46
N PRO A 334 15.24 -14.96 9.06
CA PRO A 334 15.44 -14.80 10.49
C PRO A 334 15.53 -13.32 10.86
N ILE A 335 14.89 -12.93 11.97
CA ILE A 335 15.02 -11.58 12.54
C ILE A 335 16.48 -11.35 13.00
N VAL A 336 17.05 -12.35 13.67
CA VAL A 336 18.45 -12.33 14.09
C VAL A 336 19.31 -12.83 12.93
N ASN A 337 19.77 -11.90 12.10
CA ASN A 337 20.54 -12.24 10.90
C ASN A 337 21.79 -11.35 10.70
N LYS A 338 22.97 -11.98 10.77
CA LYS A 338 24.26 -11.35 10.46
C LYS A 338 24.82 -11.75 9.08
N TRP A 339 24.12 -12.58 8.31
CA TRP A 339 24.51 -12.88 6.94
C TRP A 339 24.47 -11.61 6.08
N ARG A 340 25.53 -11.37 5.31
CA ARG A 340 25.62 -10.32 4.31
C ARG A 340 26.29 -10.91 3.09
N ASP A 341 25.78 -10.61 1.91
CA ASP A 341 26.41 -11.05 0.67
C ASP A 341 27.78 -10.34 0.56
N LYS A 342 28.86 -11.11 0.71
CA LYS A 342 30.23 -10.58 0.64
C LYS A 342 30.74 -10.76 -0.78
N GLN A 343 30.47 -9.76 -1.62
CA GLN A 343 31.12 -9.62 -2.94
C GLN A 343 32.20 -8.53 -2.94
#